data_AF-A0A4Z2FH35-F1
#
_entry.id   AF-A0A4Z2FH35-F1
#
_cell.length_a   1.000
_cell.length_b   1.000
_cell.length_c   1.000
_cell.angle_alpha   90.00
_cell.angle_beta   90.00
_cell.angle_gamma   90.00
#
_symmetry.space_group_name_H-M   'P 1'
#
loop_
_entity.id
_entity.type
_entity.pdbx_description
1 polymer ?
#
loop_
_entity_poly.entity_id
_entity_poly.type
_entity_poly.pdbx_seq_one_letter_code
_entity_poly.pdbx_strand_id
1 'polypeptide(L)'
;MQKSVRYNEGHALFLSAVARKEGTKRGYLSKKTAENSRWHEKFFALYQNILFYSENEQSARPAGIYLLEGCTCERSPAPKMSTTGKEALEKQHYFLIVFGHDGQKPLELRTDEESECDEWVDAIQQASYSDIIIEREVLMQKYIHLVQIVETEKVAANQLRTQLEDQGTEIERLKSEPPWFPNWVTEQTLTTIIIIIIIMIIFFLIIMVYYMFDLMMALNKK
;
A
#
# COMPACT_ATOMS: atom_id res chain seq x y z
N MET A 1 22.63 26.70 18.52
CA MET A 1 21.48 27.45 19.06
C MET A 1 20.24 26.61 18.82
N GLN A 2 19.68 26.05 19.89
CA GLN A 2 18.59 25.07 19.88
C GLN A 2 17.34 25.69 19.23
N LYS A 3 16.86 25.16 18.09
CA LYS A 3 15.49 25.44 17.66
C LYS A 3 14.58 24.58 18.53
N SER A 4 14.21 25.09 19.71
CA SER A 4 13.16 24.46 20.50
C SER A 4 11.90 24.41 19.66
N VAL A 5 11.25 23.24 19.62
CA VAL A 5 9.91 23.10 19.07
C VAL A 5 9.03 24.15 19.74
N ARG A 6 8.46 25.07 18.96
CA ARG A 6 7.57 26.11 19.49
C ARG A 6 6.20 25.49 19.70
N TYR A 7 5.71 25.52 20.92
CA TYR A 7 4.38 25.05 21.27
C TYR A 7 3.57 26.18 21.90
N ASN A 8 2.25 26.11 21.71
CA ASN A 8 1.32 26.95 22.44
C ASN A 8 1.28 26.48 23.91
N GLU A 9 1.49 27.38 24.86
CA GLU A 9 1.56 27.06 26.28
C GLU A 9 0.25 26.44 26.80
N GLY A 10 -0.90 26.95 26.36
CA GLY A 10 -2.22 26.42 26.73
C GLY A 10 -2.41 24.97 26.26
N HIS A 11 -2.02 24.67 25.02
CA HIS A 11 -2.08 23.30 24.50
C HIS A 11 -1.09 22.37 25.20
N ALA A 12 0.12 22.85 25.49
CA ALA A 12 1.12 22.09 26.22
C ALA A 12 0.66 21.74 27.64
N LEU A 13 0.02 22.68 28.34
CA LEU A 13 -0.56 22.44 29.67
C LEU A 13 -1.71 21.43 29.61
N PHE A 14 -2.61 21.58 28.64
CA PHE A 14 -3.73 20.65 28.45
C PHE A 14 -3.22 19.23 28.16
N LEU A 15 -2.34 19.06 27.18
CA LEU A 15 -1.79 17.76 26.80
C LEU A 15 -0.97 17.14 27.94
N SER A 16 -0.20 17.93 28.68
CA SER A 16 0.51 17.43 29.86
C SER A 16 -0.44 16.93 30.94
N ALA A 17 -1.57 17.60 31.15
CA ALA A 17 -2.59 17.15 32.10
C ALA A 17 -3.27 15.84 31.65
N VAL A 18 -3.52 15.67 30.35
CA VAL A 18 -4.02 14.43 29.77
C VAL A 18 -2.98 13.32 29.91
N ALA A 19 -1.72 13.59 29.54
CA ALA A 19 -0.62 12.64 29.64
C ALA A 19 -0.42 12.08 31.06
N ARG A 20 -0.64 12.88 32.10
CA ARG A 20 -0.59 12.40 33.49
C ARG A 20 -1.67 11.37 33.83
N LYS A 21 -2.83 11.40 33.17
CA LYS A 21 -3.97 10.51 33.43
C LYS A 21 -4.01 9.33 32.47
N GLU A 22 -3.78 9.59 31.19
CA GLU A 22 -4.03 8.71 30.05
C GLU A 22 -2.76 8.44 29.23
N GLY A 23 -1.58 8.79 29.77
CA GLY A 23 -0.31 8.51 29.12
C GLY A 23 -0.08 7.02 28.96
N THR A 24 0.37 6.63 27.76
CA THR A 24 0.75 5.25 27.38
C THR A 24 1.72 4.64 28.38
N LYS A 25 2.70 5.43 28.85
CA LYS A 25 3.61 5.04 29.93
C LYS A 25 3.93 6.25 30.80
N ARG A 26 3.99 6.02 32.12
CA ARG A 26 4.19 7.04 33.15
C ARG A 26 5.05 6.48 34.26
N GLY A 27 5.89 7.31 34.87
CA GLY A 27 6.74 6.86 35.98
C GLY A 27 7.91 7.79 36.24
N TYR A 28 8.61 7.53 37.33
CA TYR A 28 9.83 8.26 37.67
C TYR A 28 11.01 7.72 36.86
N LEU A 29 11.82 8.62 36.32
CA LEU A 29 13.07 8.30 35.66
C LEU A 29 14.16 9.23 36.15
N SER A 30 15.37 8.69 36.29
CA SER A 30 16.55 9.48 36.55
C SER A 30 17.05 10.10 35.26
N LYS A 31 16.98 11.43 35.14
CA LYS A 31 17.44 12.21 33.99
C LYS A 31 18.79 12.84 34.24
N LYS A 32 19.74 12.69 33.31
CA LYS A 32 21.02 13.40 33.37
C LYS A 32 20.87 14.84 32.90
N THR A 33 21.45 15.78 33.63
CA THR A 33 21.51 17.17 33.21
C THR A 33 22.72 17.43 32.31
N ALA A 34 22.52 18.30 31.31
CA ALA A 34 23.56 18.63 30.34
C ALA A 34 24.69 19.51 30.91
N GLU A 35 24.47 20.16 32.07
CA GLU A 35 25.36 21.17 32.64
C GLU A 35 26.39 20.59 33.60
N ASN A 36 26.00 19.66 34.47
CA ASN A 36 26.87 19.16 35.54
C ASN A 36 26.96 17.62 35.60
N SER A 37 26.40 16.92 34.60
CA SER A 37 26.33 15.46 34.53
C SER A 37 25.69 14.79 35.77
N ARG A 38 24.89 15.52 36.56
CA ARG A 38 24.15 14.97 37.69
C ARG A 38 22.83 14.37 37.21
N TRP A 39 22.43 13.32 37.92
CA TRP A 39 21.17 12.62 37.73
C TRP A 39 20.12 13.19 38.68
N HIS A 40 18.94 13.47 38.15
CA HIS A 40 17.81 13.92 38.93
C HIS A 40 16.60 13.07 38.58
N GLU A 41 15.93 12.57 39.61
CA GLU A 41 14.65 11.93 39.46
C GLU A 41 13.61 12.98 39.00
N LYS A 42 12.84 12.61 37.97
CA LYS A 42 11.75 13.41 37.42
C LYS A 42 10.61 12.48 37.05
N PHE A 43 9.39 12.99 37.14
CA PHE A 43 8.22 12.25 36.67
C PHE A 43 8.06 12.43 35.16
N PHE A 44 8.01 11.33 34.41
CA PHE A 44 7.79 11.31 32.98
C PHE A 44 6.41 10.76 32.63
N ALA A 45 5.82 11.32 31.59
CA ALA A 45 4.56 10.86 31.01
C ALA A 45 4.64 10.91 29.48
N LEU A 46 4.51 9.75 28.86
CA LEU A 46 4.43 9.60 27.40
C LEU A 46 2.96 9.61 26.97
N TYR A 47 2.60 10.52 26.07
CA TYR A 47 1.28 10.57 25.47
C TYR A 47 1.42 10.80 23.98
N GLN A 48 0.90 9.86 23.17
CA GLN A 48 1.14 9.84 21.73
C GLN A 48 2.66 9.86 21.44
N ASN A 49 3.11 10.75 20.56
CA ASN A 49 4.52 10.97 20.24
C ASN A 49 5.19 12.08 21.08
N ILE A 50 4.62 12.44 22.24
CA ILE A 50 5.09 13.53 23.08
C ILE A 50 5.45 13.01 24.48
N LEU A 51 6.69 13.25 24.90
CA LEU A 51 7.20 12.91 26.22
C LEU A 51 7.31 14.17 27.10
N PHE A 52 6.52 14.20 28.16
CA PHE A 52 6.53 15.25 29.16
C PHE A 52 7.38 14.84 30.35
N TYR A 53 8.09 15.79 30.95
CA TYR A 53 8.67 15.59 32.27
C TYR A 53 8.35 16.74 33.22
N SER A 54 8.19 16.41 34.50
CA SER A 54 7.86 17.34 35.57
C SER A 54 8.71 17.05 36.81
N GLU A 55 8.74 17.99 37.76
CA GLU A 55 9.43 17.80 39.04
C GLU A 55 8.83 16.62 39.82
N ASN A 56 7.51 16.53 39.86
CA ASN A 56 6.76 15.45 40.49
C ASN A 56 5.45 15.20 39.72
N GLU A 57 4.76 14.12 40.06
CA GLU A 57 3.48 13.75 39.43
C GLU A 57 2.38 14.81 39.62
N GLN A 58 2.38 15.53 40.75
CA GLN A 58 1.38 16.56 41.07
C GLN A 58 1.67 17.92 40.44
N SER A 59 2.81 18.08 39.77
CA SER A 59 3.24 19.34 39.16
C SER A 59 2.24 19.75 38.08
N ALA A 60 1.59 20.91 38.24
CA ALA A 60 0.60 21.36 37.26
C ALA A 60 1.19 21.59 35.87
N ARG A 61 2.41 22.17 35.83
CA ARG A 61 3.13 22.49 34.60
C ARG A 61 4.28 21.50 34.34
N PRO A 62 4.49 21.05 33.10
CA PRO A 62 5.67 20.29 32.74
C PRO A 62 6.92 21.18 32.82
N ALA A 63 8.03 20.62 33.31
CA ALA A 63 9.34 21.25 33.30
C ALA A 63 9.99 21.19 31.90
N GLY A 64 9.55 20.25 31.06
CA GLY A 64 9.84 20.29 29.63
C GLY A 64 9.14 19.19 28.84
N ILE A 65 9.29 19.31 27.53
CA ILE A 65 8.52 18.56 26.53
C ILE A 65 9.49 18.13 25.44
N TYR A 66 9.42 16.86 25.05
CA TYR A 66 10.18 16.28 23.96
C TYR A 66 9.22 15.72 22.91
N LEU A 67 9.40 16.14 21.66
CA LEU A 67 8.76 15.51 20.52
C LEU A 67 9.60 14.31 20.11
N LEU A 68 8.98 13.13 20.03
CA LEU A 68 9.64 11.87 19.74
C LEU A 68 9.58 11.47 18.26
N GLU A 69 8.95 12.30 17.42
CA GLU A 69 8.88 12.04 15.97
C GLU A 69 10.28 11.98 15.37
N GLY A 70 10.60 10.86 14.72
CA GLY A 70 11.93 10.63 14.13
C GLY A 70 13.06 10.47 15.15
N CYS A 71 12.75 10.18 16.42
CA CYS A 71 13.77 9.80 17.40
C CYS A 71 14.14 8.31 17.28
N THR A 72 15.33 7.97 17.75
CA THR A 72 15.70 6.59 18.05
C THR A 72 15.89 6.43 19.55
N CYS A 73 15.48 5.30 20.09
CA CYS A 73 15.62 4.98 21.50
C CYS A 73 16.33 3.64 21.64
N GLU A 74 17.44 3.64 22.35
CA GLU A 74 18.31 2.47 22.47
C GLU A 74 18.75 2.28 23.92
N ARG A 75 18.83 1.02 24.35
CA ARG A 75 19.55 0.69 25.59
C ARG A 75 21.03 0.95 25.37
N SER A 76 21.68 1.56 26.35
CA SER A 76 23.14 1.67 26.35
C SER A 76 23.70 0.90 27.53
N PRO A 77 24.82 0.18 27.35
CA PRO A 77 25.54 -0.37 28.49
C PRO A 77 25.95 0.77 29.43
N ALA A 78 25.81 0.55 30.74
CA ALA A 78 26.12 1.57 31.74
C ALA A 78 27.52 2.20 31.47
N PRO A 79 27.64 3.54 31.45
CA PRO A 79 28.91 4.19 31.13
C PRO A 79 29.98 3.77 32.15
N LYS A 80 31.11 3.25 31.67
CA LYS A 80 32.25 2.86 32.51
C LYS A 80 32.83 4.11 33.17
N MET A 81 32.51 4.39 34.44
CA MET A 81 33.17 5.41 35.25
C MET A 81 33.97 4.80 36.42
N SER A 82 35.04 5.50 36.78
CA SER A 82 36.16 5.10 37.64
C SER A 82 35.80 4.80 39.11
N THR A 83 36.15 3.59 39.54
CA THR A 83 36.75 3.19 40.85
C THR A 83 36.29 3.78 42.20
N THR A 84 35.12 4.38 42.35
CA THR A 84 34.58 4.69 43.70
C THR A 84 33.05 4.60 43.74
N GLY A 85 32.53 3.52 44.37
CA GLY A 85 31.09 3.29 44.60
C GLY A 85 30.48 2.18 43.74
N LYS A 86 30.98 0.94 43.86
CA LYS A 86 30.72 -0.15 42.89
C LYS A 86 29.37 -0.87 43.01
N GLU A 87 28.69 -0.91 44.15
CA GLU A 87 27.55 -1.83 44.31
C GLU A 87 26.17 -1.25 43.95
N ALA A 88 25.95 0.06 44.09
CA ALA A 88 24.64 0.69 43.84
C ALA A 88 24.42 1.11 42.37
N LEU A 89 25.50 1.30 41.60
CA LEU A 89 25.45 1.75 40.21
C LEU A 89 25.41 0.60 39.20
N GLU A 90 25.79 -0.62 39.60
CA GLU A 90 25.77 -1.82 38.75
C GLU A 90 24.35 -2.31 38.43
N LYS A 91 23.32 -1.84 39.15
CA LYS A 91 21.90 -2.18 38.93
C LYS A 91 21.09 -1.13 38.16
N GLN A 92 21.72 -0.05 37.69
CA GLN A 92 20.97 0.99 36.97
C GLN A 92 20.93 0.70 35.47
N HIS A 93 19.73 0.64 34.92
CA HIS A 93 19.49 0.33 33.51
C HIS A 93 19.37 1.62 32.72
N TYR A 94 20.25 1.80 31.73
CA TYR A 94 20.40 3.04 30.98
C TYR A 94 19.80 2.91 29.58
N PHE A 95 19.12 3.96 29.15
CA PHE A 95 18.73 4.15 27.76
C PHE A 95 18.89 5.60 27.34
N LEU A 96 19.06 5.79 26.02
CA LEU A 96 19.23 7.08 25.40
C LEU A 96 18.15 7.29 24.35
N ILE A 97 17.66 8.54 24.25
CA ILE A 97 16.82 8.99 23.16
C ILE A 97 17.65 9.94 22.30
N VAL A 98 17.95 9.54 21.06
CA VAL A 98 18.56 10.41 20.05
C VAL A 98 17.46 11.06 19.24
N PHE A 99 17.47 12.39 19.20
CA PHE A 99 16.52 13.14 18.40
C PHE A 99 17.05 13.28 16.97
N GLY A 100 16.20 13.09 15.95
CA GLY A 100 16.60 13.17 14.54
C GLY A 100 16.97 14.57 14.03
N HIS A 101 16.89 15.61 14.88
CA HIS A 101 17.26 16.98 14.50
C HIS A 101 18.73 17.29 14.83
N ASP A 102 19.46 17.81 13.83
CA ASP A 102 20.88 18.16 13.96
C ASP A 102 21.16 19.08 15.15
N GLY A 103 22.10 18.65 16.01
CA GLY A 103 22.63 19.42 17.13
C GLY A 103 21.84 19.34 18.43
N GLN A 104 20.78 18.51 18.52
CA GLN A 104 20.13 18.21 19.80
C GLN A 104 20.91 17.12 20.55
N LYS A 105 21.32 17.41 21.79
CA LYS A 105 21.97 16.40 22.63
C LYS A 105 20.99 15.26 22.93
N PRO A 106 21.47 14.00 22.98
CA PRO A 106 20.62 12.87 23.36
C PRO A 106 20.10 13.07 24.79
N LEU A 107 18.88 12.60 25.04
CA LEU A 107 18.30 12.55 26.37
C LEU A 107 18.76 11.25 27.04
N GLU A 108 19.53 11.37 28.12
CA GLU A 108 20.06 10.24 28.87
C GLU A 108 19.15 9.95 30.09
N LEU A 109 18.63 8.72 30.17
CA LEU A 109 17.67 8.29 31.18
C LEU A 109 18.11 6.99 31.85
N ARG A 110 17.69 6.81 33.10
CA ARG A 110 17.93 5.60 33.91
C ARG A 110 16.67 5.15 34.64
N THR A 111 16.56 3.84 34.77
CA THR A 111 15.58 3.11 35.57
C THR A 111 16.29 2.24 36.61
N ASP A 112 15.55 1.83 37.64
CA ASP A 112 16.05 0.96 38.70
C ASP A 112 15.89 -0.53 38.36
N GLU A 113 14.96 -0.87 37.45
CA GLU A 113 14.70 -2.24 37.01
C GLU A 113 14.90 -2.42 35.50
N GLU A 114 15.38 -3.60 35.10
CA GLU A 114 15.57 -3.94 33.69
C GLU A 114 14.24 -3.92 32.94
N SER A 115 13.22 -4.58 33.49
CA SER A 115 11.86 -4.60 32.93
C SER A 115 11.32 -3.20 32.66
N GLU A 116 11.52 -2.26 33.59
CA GLU A 116 11.07 -0.89 33.37
C GLU A 116 11.83 -0.21 32.24
N CYS A 117 13.15 -0.41 32.14
CA CYS A 117 13.97 0.07 31.03
C CYS A 117 13.41 -0.41 29.69
N ASP A 118 13.12 -1.71 29.62
CA ASP A 118 12.64 -2.40 28.44
C ASP A 118 11.30 -1.83 27.98
N GLU A 119 10.35 -1.71 28.91
CA GLU A 119 9.04 -1.13 28.64
C GLU A 119 9.14 0.34 28.22
N TRP A 120 10.07 1.11 28.76
CA TRP A 120 10.25 2.51 28.37
C TRP A 120 10.81 2.62 26.96
N VAL A 121 11.82 1.82 26.62
CA VAL A 121 12.39 1.77 25.27
C VAL A 121 11.32 1.36 24.25
N ASP A 122 10.56 0.29 24.53
CA ASP A 122 9.52 -0.20 23.64
C ASP A 122 8.41 0.85 23.45
N ALA A 123 7.94 1.47 24.53
CA ALA A 123 6.90 2.49 24.46
C ALA A 123 7.35 3.74 23.66
N ILE A 124 8.61 4.15 23.81
CA ILE A 124 9.18 5.29 23.07
C ILE A 124 9.36 4.94 21.58
N GLN A 125 9.82 3.74 21.25
CA GLN A 125 9.95 3.29 19.86
C GLN A 125 8.59 3.21 19.15
N GLN A 126 7.55 2.73 19.84
CA GLN A 126 6.18 2.66 19.32
C GLN A 126 5.46 4.02 19.28
N ALA A 127 6.04 5.06 19.87
CA ALA A 127 5.41 6.39 19.90
C ALA A 127 5.43 7.09 18.53
N SER A 128 6.31 6.68 17.61
CA SER A 128 6.42 7.29 16.28
C SER A 128 5.21 6.97 15.39
N TYR A 129 4.77 7.93 14.58
CA TYR A 129 3.68 7.73 13.62
C TYR A 129 4.11 7.02 12.32
N SER A 130 5.38 6.60 12.21
CA SER A 130 5.94 5.98 11.00
C SER A 130 5.11 4.82 10.47
N ASP A 131 4.70 3.88 11.33
CA ASP A 131 3.96 2.69 10.91
C ASP A 131 2.57 3.06 10.39
N ILE A 132 1.88 3.99 11.07
CA ILE A 132 0.58 4.51 10.65
C ILE A 132 0.68 5.21 9.29
N ILE A 133 1.76 5.95 9.04
CA ILE A 133 2.01 6.59 7.74
C ILE A 133 2.22 5.54 6.65
N ILE A 134 3.00 4.50 6.93
CA ILE A 134 3.24 3.40 5.98
C ILE A 134 1.94 2.66 5.65
N GLU A 135 1.14 2.30 6.66
CA GLU A 135 -0.15 1.64 6.48
C GLU A 135 -1.13 2.49 5.67
N ARG A 136 -1.17 3.80 5.94
CA ARG A 136 -1.97 4.76 5.17
C ARG A 136 -1.56 4.75 3.69
N GLU A 137 -0.26 4.75 3.41
CA GLU A 137 0.25 4.74 2.04
C GLU A 137 -0.12 3.43 1.32
N VAL A 138 0.07 2.28 1.99
CA VAL A 138 -0.34 0.97 1.47
C VAL A 138 -1.84 0.93 1.17
N LEU A 139 -2.67 1.47 2.06
CA LEU A 139 -4.12 1.52 1.87
C LEU A 139 -4.51 2.45 0.71
N MET A 140 -3.82 3.58 0.56
CA MET A 140 -4.04 4.49 -0.56
C MET A 140 -3.70 3.84 -1.91
N GLN A 141 -2.63 3.06 -1.99
CA GLN A 141 -2.29 2.28 -3.20
C GLN A 141 -3.38 1.24 -3.53
N LYS A 142 -3.89 0.53 -2.53
CA LYS A 142 -5.02 -0.41 -2.70
C LYS A 142 -6.29 0.28 -3.21
N TYR A 143 -6.59 1.47 -2.68
CA TYR A 143 -7.72 2.28 -3.13
C TYR A 143 -7.58 2.68 -4.60
N ILE A 144 -6.41 3.18 -5.01
CA ILE A 144 -6.14 3.54 -6.41
C ILE A 144 -6.33 2.33 -7.33
N HIS A 145 -5.81 1.17 -6.94
CA HIS A 145 -5.96 -0.05 -7.73
C HIS A 145 -7.42 -0.49 -7.87
N LEU A 146 -8.20 -0.42 -6.78
CA LEU A 146 -9.63 -0.75 -6.82
C LEU A 146 -10.40 0.18 -7.76
N VAL A 147 -10.12 1.48 -7.72
CA VAL A 147 -10.72 2.46 -8.63
C VAL A 147 -10.42 2.12 -10.10
N GLN A 148 -9.19 1.70 -10.40
CA GLN A 148 -8.82 1.27 -11.76
C GLN A 148 -9.63 0.04 -12.21
N ILE A 149 -9.76 -0.97 -11.35
CA ILE A 149 -10.56 -2.17 -11.65
C ILE A 149 -12.00 -1.78 -11.96
N VAL A 150 -12.63 -0.99 -11.08
CA VAL A 150 -14.03 -0.58 -11.25
C VAL A 150 -14.23 0.21 -12.56
N GLU A 151 -13.30 1.10 -12.92
CA GLU A 151 -13.39 1.82 -14.19
C GLU A 151 -13.24 0.87 -15.39
N THR A 152 -12.32 -0.11 -15.32
CA THR A 152 -12.20 -1.11 -16.39
C THR A 152 -13.44 -2.01 -16.51
N GLU A 153 -14.04 -2.43 -15.40
CA GLU A 153 -15.29 -3.19 -15.38
C GLU A 153 -16.44 -2.39 -15.99
N LYS A 154 -16.55 -1.10 -15.65
CA LYS A 154 -17.55 -0.20 -16.21
C LYS A 154 -17.40 -0.04 -17.72
N VAL A 155 -16.16 0.08 -18.22
CA VAL A 155 -15.89 0.12 -19.67
C VAL A 155 -16.29 -1.20 -20.32
N ALA A 156 -15.90 -2.34 -19.76
CA ALA A 156 -16.26 -3.66 -20.27
C ALA A 156 -17.78 -3.90 -20.29
N ALA A 157 -18.48 -3.52 -19.22
CA ALA A 157 -19.93 -3.62 -19.12
C ALA A 157 -20.63 -2.73 -20.17
N ASN A 158 -20.14 -1.52 -20.41
CA ASN A 158 -20.66 -0.65 -21.46
C ASN A 158 -20.43 -1.25 -22.86
N GLN A 159 -19.26 -1.83 -23.12
CA GLN A 159 -18.98 -2.50 -24.39
C GLN A 159 -19.93 -3.68 -24.63
N LEU A 160 -20.16 -4.53 -23.63
CA LEU A 160 -21.11 -5.65 -23.72
C LEU A 160 -22.54 -5.17 -23.96
N ARG A 161 -22.95 -4.08 -23.30
CA ARG A 161 -24.27 -3.47 -23.52
C ARG A 161 -24.45 -3.01 -24.97
N THR A 162 -23.47 -2.30 -25.53
CA THR A 162 -23.51 -1.89 -26.94
C THR A 162 -23.55 -3.10 -27.88
N GLN A 163 -22.78 -4.16 -27.61
CA GLN A 163 -22.84 -5.39 -28.39
C GLN A 163 -24.24 -6.05 -28.36
N LEU A 164 -24.92 -6.03 -27.21
CA LEU A 164 -26.28 -6.54 -27.09
C LEU A 164 -27.29 -5.67 -27.84
N GLU A 165 -27.15 -4.34 -27.80
CA GLU A 165 -27.96 -3.39 -28.57
C GLU A 165 -27.81 -3.66 -30.07
N ASP A 166 -26.58 -3.78 -30.57
CA ASP A 166 -26.27 -4.09 -31.97
C ASP A 166 -26.88 -5.44 -32.40
N GLN A 167 -26.71 -6.49 -31.59
CA GLN A 167 -27.32 -7.81 -31.84
C GLN A 167 -28.85 -7.74 -31.85
N GLY A 168 -29.45 -6.94 -30.97
CA GLY A 168 -30.90 -6.71 -30.94
C GLY A 168 -31.41 -6.09 -32.24
N THR A 169 -30.72 -5.05 -32.74
CA THR A 169 -31.07 -4.43 -34.02
C THR A 169 -30.94 -5.39 -35.20
N GLU A 170 -29.92 -6.25 -35.22
CA GLU A 170 -29.74 -7.25 -36.27
C GLU A 170 -30.83 -8.32 -36.23
N ILE A 171 -31.25 -8.76 -35.03
CA ILE A 171 -32.39 -9.68 -34.88
C ILE A 171 -33.67 -9.06 -35.43
N GLU A 172 -33.94 -7.79 -35.13
CA GLU A 172 -35.11 -7.08 -35.67
C GLU A 172 -35.06 -6.93 -37.19
N ARG A 173 -33.88 -6.61 -37.73
CA ARG A 173 -33.63 -6.56 -39.18
C ARG A 173 -33.96 -7.91 -39.84
N LEU A 174 -33.41 -9.00 -39.31
CA LEU A 174 -33.67 -10.36 -39.82
C LEU A 174 -35.14 -10.76 -39.70
N LYS A 175 -35.82 -10.39 -38.60
CA LYS A 175 -37.26 -10.64 -38.44
C LYS A 175 -38.13 -9.86 -39.43
N SER A 176 -37.66 -8.70 -39.90
CA SER A 176 -38.34 -7.89 -40.91
C SER A 176 -38.16 -8.43 -42.33
N GLU A 177 -37.27 -9.41 -42.54
CA GLU A 177 -37.10 -10.03 -43.85
C GLU A 177 -38.39 -10.77 -44.27
N PRO A 178 -38.85 -10.61 -45.51
CA PRO A 178 -40.06 -11.27 -45.99
C PRO A 178 -39.98 -12.80 -45.83
N PRO A 179 -41.08 -13.50 -45.51
CA PRO A 179 -41.07 -14.95 -45.30
C PRO A 179 -40.54 -15.78 -46.48
N TRP A 180 -40.63 -15.26 -47.71
CA TRP A 180 -40.14 -15.91 -48.91
C TRP A 180 -38.64 -15.70 -49.16
N PHE A 181 -38.01 -14.74 -48.47
CA PHE A 181 -36.62 -14.33 -48.70
C PHE A 181 -35.62 -15.47 -48.42
N PRO A 182 -35.71 -16.23 -47.30
CA PRO A 182 -34.82 -17.38 -47.08
C PRO A 182 -34.94 -18.45 -48.16
N ASN A 183 -36.16 -18.77 -48.60
CA ASN A 183 -36.40 -19.76 -49.64
C ASN A 183 -35.81 -19.30 -50.99
N TRP A 184 -36.00 -18.02 -51.35
CA TRP A 184 -35.43 -17.44 -52.55
C TRP A 184 -33.88 -17.50 -52.56
N VAL A 185 -33.23 -17.20 -51.43
CA VAL A 185 -31.77 -17.33 -51.29
C VAL A 185 -31.32 -18.79 -51.46
N THR A 186 -32.05 -19.75 -50.87
CA THR A 186 -31.72 -21.18 -51.06
C THR A 186 -31.90 -21.64 -52.50
N GLU A 187 -32.93 -21.16 -53.21
CA GLU A 187 -33.13 -21.46 -54.63
C GLU A 187 -32.02 -20.85 -55.50
N GLN A 188 -31.60 -19.62 -55.21
CA GLN A 188 -30.52 -18.95 -55.94
C GLN A 188 -29.17 -19.66 -55.74
N THR A 189 -28.90 -20.16 -54.54
CA THR A 189 -27.67 -20.94 -54.27
C THR A 189 -27.72 -22.30 -54.97
N LEU A 190 -28.87 -22.98 -54.95
CA LEU A 190 -29.06 -24.26 -55.65
C LEU A 190 -28.90 -24.09 -57.17
N THR A 191 -29.52 -23.07 -57.77
CA THR A 191 -29.39 -22.79 -59.20
C THR A 191 -27.94 -22.50 -59.59
N THR A 192 -27.22 -21.72 -58.78
CA THR A 192 -25.79 -21.46 -58.99
C THR A 192 -24.95 -22.74 -58.93
N ILE A 193 -25.20 -23.61 -57.95
CA ILE A 193 -24.52 -24.91 -57.83
C ILE A 193 -24.79 -25.80 -59.05
N ILE A 194 -26.05 -25.88 -59.49
CA ILE A 194 -26.44 -26.66 -60.67
C ILE A 194 -25.72 -26.16 -61.93
N ILE A 195 -25.66 -24.84 -62.14
CA ILE A 195 -24.95 -24.25 -63.28
C ILE A 195 -23.46 -24.62 -63.26
N ILE A 196 -22.81 -24.54 -62.10
CA ILE A 196 -21.40 -24.94 -61.94
C ILE A 196 -21.21 -26.42 -62.29
N ILE A 197 -22.07 -27.31 -61.80
CA ILE A 197 -22.01 -28.76 -62.10
C ILE A 197 -22.16 -29.00 -63.61
N ILE A 198 -23.12 -28.34 -64.26
CA ILE A 198 -23.32 -28.48 -65.71
C ILE A 198 -22.07 -28.03 -66.48
N ILE A 199 -21.47 -26.89 -66.10
CA ILE A 199 -20.24 -26.40 -66.73
C ILE A 199 -19.10 -27.41 -66.54
N MET A 200 -18.95 -28.01 -65.35
CA MET A 200 -17.94 -29.03 -65.09
C MET A 200 -18.16 -30.29 -65.95
N ILE A 201 -19.41 -30.74 -66.10
CA ILE A 201 -19.75 -31.89 -66.95
C ILE A 201 -19.42 -31.60 -68.41
N ILE A 202 -19.82 -30.43 -68.93
CA ILE A 202 -19.52 -30.01 -70.30
C ILE A 202 -18.00 -29.97 -70.53
N PHE A 203 -17.26 -29.37 -69.60
CA PHE A 203 -15.80 -29.32 -69.67
C PHE A 203 -15.15 -30.72 -69.67
N PHE A 204 -15.64 -31.62 -68.80
CA PHE A 204 -15.18 -33.01 -68.77
C PHE A 204 -15.46 -33.75 -70.08
N LEU A 205 -16.66 -33.57 -70.67
CA LEU A 205 -17.02 -34.16 -71.96
C LEU A 205 -16.15 -33.62 -73.10
N ILE A 206 -15.87 -32.32 -73.12
CA ILE A 206 -14.96 -31.70 -74.11
C ILE A 206 -13.58 -32.31 -74.00
N ILE A 207 -13.04 -32.43 -72.78
CA ILE A 207 -11.75 -33.07 -72.52
C ILE A 207 -11.76 -34.52 -73.01
N MET A 208 -12.80 -35.29 -72.67
CA MET A 208 -12.93 -36.69 -73.09
C MET A 208 -12.95 -36.83 -74.62
N VAL A 209 -13.70 -35.97 -75.32
CA VAL A 209 -13.76 -35.95 -76.79
C VAL A 209 -12.40 -35.58 -77.38
N TYR A 210 -11.71 -34.60 -76.79
CA TYR A 210 -10.35 -34.20 -77.21
C TYR A 210 -9.36 -35.37 -77.08
N TYR A 211 -9.34 -36.05 -75.93
CA TYR A 211 -8.49 -37.24 -75.72
C TYR A 211 -8.85 -38.41 -76.63
N MET A 212 -10.13 -38.66 -76.90
CA MET A 212 -10.57 -39.69 -77.84
C MET A 212 -10.13 -39.38 -79.27
N PHE A 213 -10.21 -38.12 -79.69
CA PHE A 213 -9.74 -37.68 -80.99
C PHE A 213 -8.22 -37.84 -81.13
N ASP A 214 -7.45 -37.41 -80.13
CA ASP A 214 -6.00 -37.60 -80.08
C ASP A 214 -5.62 -39.10 -80.14
N LEU A 215 -6.34 -39.96 -79.41
CA LEU A 215 -6.11 -41.40 -79.41
C LEU A 215 -6.41 -42.04 -80.79
N MET A 216 -7.52 -41.66 -81.44
CA MET A 216 -7.82 -42.13 -82.80
C MET A 216 -6.75 -41.71 -83.81
N MET A 217 -6.29 -40.45 -83.74
CA MET A 217 -5.22 -39.93 -84.59
C MET A 217 -3.89 -40.67 -84.35
N ALA A 218 -3.61 -41.07 -83.10
CA ALA A 218 -2.44 -41.89 -82.77
C ALA A 218 -2.55 -43.34 -83.30
N LEU A 219 -3.74 -43.96 -83.23
CA LEU A 219 -3.99 -45.30 -83.75
C LEU A 219 -3.93 -45.37 -85.28
N ASN A 220 -4.38 -44.33 -85.98
CA ASN A 220 -4.39 -44.28 -87.45
C ASN A 220 -3.00 -44.00 -88.08
N LYS A 221 -1.96 -43.83 -87.25
CA LYS A 221 -0.56 -43.61 -87.67
C LYS A 221 0.32 -44.87 -87.54
N LYS A 222 -0.25 -46.03 -87.20
CA LYS A 222 0.41 -47.36 -87.29
C LYS A 222 -0.06 -48.11 -88.52
#